data_AF-A0A523G2G5-F1
#
_entry.id   AF-A0A523G2G5-F1
#
_cell.length_a   1.000
_cell.length_b   1.000
_cell.length_c   1.000
_cell.angle_alpha   90.00
_cell.angle_beta   90.00
_cell.angle_gamma   90.00
#
_symmetry.space_group_name_H-M   'P 1'
#
loop_
_entity.id
_entity.type
_entity.pdbx_description
1 polymer ?
#
loop_
_entity_poly.entity_id
_entity_poly.type
_entity_poly.pdbx_seq_one_letter_code
_entity_poly.pdbx_strand_id
1 'polypeptide(L)' 'MKKSNEPFWWALFGAGGVISALIMPVLLFFFGLAIPLGWITEPGYEKLQAMVALPVTRVFLVVLISLSLLHWAHRFRFT' A
#
# COMPACT_ATOMS: atom_id res chain seq x y z
N MET A 1 -14.79 -5.09 33.86
CA MET A 1 -13.76 -4.54 32.95
C MET A 1 -14.29 -4.57 31.51
N LYS A 2 -14.12 -3.49 30.73
CA LYS A 2 -14.53 -3.47 29.31
C LYS A 2 -13.45 -4.17 28.48
N LYS A 3 -13.84 -5.08 27.57
CA LYS A 3 -12.91 -5.78 26.68
C LYS A 3 -12.22 -4.76 25.77
N SER A 4 -10.90 -4.83 25.67
CA SER A 4 -10.13 -3.97 24.78
C SER A 4 -10.38 -4.36 23.32
N ASN A 5 -10.46 -3.35 22.43
CA ASN A 5 -10.48 -3.54 20.99
C ASN A 5 -9.06 -3.61 20.38
N GLU A 6 -8.01 -3.59 21.20
CA GLU A 6 -6.62 -3.66 20.77
C GLU A 6 -6.30 -4.83 19.82
N PRO A 7 -6.82 -6.06 20.03
CA PRO A 7 -6.53 -7.17 19.11
C PRO A 7 -6.96 -6.90 17.66
N PHE A 8 -8.03 -6.12 17.45
CA PHE A 8 -8.50 -5.73 16.12
C PHE A 8 -7.51 -4.77 15.44
N TRP A 9 -7.07 -3.73 16.16
CA TRP A 9 -6.13 -2.75 15.63
C TRP A 9 -4.74 -3.36 15.41
N TRP A 10 -4.32 -4.27 16.29
CA TRP A 10 -3.07 -4.99 16.14
C TRP A 10 -3.07 -5.91 14.92
N ALA A 11 -4.19 -6.58 14.62
CA ALA A 11 -4.31 -7.39 13.41
C ALA A 11 -4.18 -6.55 12.13
N LEU A 12 -4.82 -5.37 12.08
CA LEU A 12 -4.68 -4.43 10.95
C LEU A 12 -3.24 -3.90 10.81
N PHE A 13 -2.60 -3.60 11.95
CA PHE A 13 -1.19 -3.21 11.99
C PHE A 13 -0.28 -4.31 11.43
N GLY A 14 -0.46 -5.56 11.86
CA GLY A 14 0.32 -6.70 11.38
C GLY A 14 0.13 -6.93 9.87
N ALA A 15 -1.12 -6.99 9.41
CA ALA A 15 -1.44 -7.18 7.99
C ALA A 15 -0.87 -6.05 7.12
N GLY A 16 -1.04 -4.80 7.55
CA GLY A 16 -0.47 -3.65 6.84
C GLY A 16 1.05 -3.64 6.82
N GLY A 17 1.69 -4.12 7.88
CA GLY A 17 3.15 -4.27 7.93
C GLY A 17 3.66 -5.26 6.90
N VAL A 18 3.05 -6.45 6.83
CA VAL A 18 3.43 -7.49 5.85
C VAL A 18 3.22 -7.01 4.42
N ILE A 19 2.04 -6.46 4.11
CA ILE A 19 1.74 -5.98 2.75
C ILE A 19 2.69 -4.83 2.36
N SER A 20 2.92 -3.87 3.25
CA SER A 20 3.84 -2.77 2.98
C SER A 20 5.26 -3.27 2.72
N ALA A 21 5.75 -4.20 3.56
CA ALA A 21 7.10 -4.74 3.45
C ALA A 21 7.35 -5.47 2.12
N LEU A 22 6.33 -6.15 1.58
CA LEU A 22 6.45 -6.89 0.33
C LEU A 22 6.25 -5.99 -0.91
N ILE A 23 5.33 -5.03 -0.86
CA ILE A 23 4.87 -4.30 -2.06
C ILE A 23 5.54 -2.93 -2.20
N MET A 24 5.72 -2.18 -1.10
CA MET A 24 6.24 -0.82 -1.17
C MET A 24 7.64 -0.73 -1.81
N PRO A 25 8.60 -1.65 -1.56
CA PRO A 25 9.90 -1.59 -2.21
C PRO A 25 9.81 -1.63 -3.73
N VAL A 26 8.91 -2.46 -4.27
CA VAL A 26 8.70 -2.60 -5.72
C VAL A 26 8.08 -1.33 -6.31
N LEU A 27 7.07 -0.76 -5.64
CA LEU A 27 6.43 0.48 -6.11
C LEU A 27 7.38 1.68 -6.04
N LEU A 28 8.16 1.79 -4.96
CA LEU A 28 9.18 2.83 -4.81
C LEU A 28 10.28 2.68 -5.85
N PHE A 29 10.69 1.44 -6.16
CA PHE A 29 11.65 1.21 -7.23
C PHE A 29 11.10 1.67 -8.59
N PHE A 30 9.89 1.27 -8.99
CA PHE A 30 9.36 1.65 -10.30
C PHE A 30 9.06 3.15 -10.41
N PHE A 31 8.25 3.69 -9.49
CA PHE A 31 7.74 5.06 -9.58
C PHE A 31 8.69 6.11 -8.99
N GLY A 32 9.53 5.72 -8.03
CA GLY A 32 10.48 6.62 -7.37
C GLY A 32 11.87 6.64 -8.02
N LEU A 33 12.28 5.58 -8.73
CA LEU A 33 13.62 5.47 -9.30
C LEU A 33 13.61 5.12 -10.80
N ALA A 34 13.13 3.95 -11.18
CA ALA A 34 13.34 3.39 -12.52
C ALA A 34 12.67 4.23 -13.62
N ILE A 35 11.45 4.72 -13.40
CA ILE A 35 10.76 5.60 -14.36
C ILE A 35 11.40 7.00 -14.36
N PRO A 36 11.58 7.70 -13.20
CA PRO A 36 12.21 9.02 -13.18
C PRO A 36 13.63 9.07 -13.74
N LEU A 37 14.42 8.00 -13.60
CA LEU A 37 15.78 7.91 -14.11
C LEU A 37 15.85 7.42 -15.56
N GLY A 38 14.71 7.15 -16.20
CA GLY A 38 14.64 6.70 -17.60
C GLY A 38 15.12 5.27 -17.83
N TRP A 39 15.23 4.43 -16.80
CA TRP A 39 15.59 3.01 -16.94
C TRP A 39 14.44 2.19 -17.52
N ILE A 40 13.20 2.66 -17.30
CA ILE A 40 11.98 2.04 -17.80
C ILE A 40 11.11 3.14 -18.41
N THR A 41 10.56 2.89 -19.59
CA THR A 41 9.61 3.80 -20.22
C THR A 41 8.33 3.90 -19.40
N GLU A 42 7.91 5.11 -19.08
CA GLU A 42 6.66 5.35 -18.37
C GLU A 42 5.47 4.76 -19.15
N PRO A 43 4.55 4.03 -18.50
CA PRO A 43 3.29 3.67 -19.12
C PRO A 43 2.45 4.94 -19.37
N GLY A 44 2.02 5.15 -20.63
CA GLY A 44 1.14 6.27 -20.97
C GLY A 44 -0.15 6.30 -20.14
N TYR A 45 -0.76 7.48 -20.04
CA TYR A 45 -1.95 7.72 -19.23
C TYR A 45 -3.08 6.74 -19.52
N GLU A 46 -3.37 6.46 -20.80
CA GLU A 46 -4.45 5.57 -21.22
C GLU A 46 -4.22 4.14 -20.73
N LYS A 47 -2.96 3.68 -20.72
CA LYS A 47 -2.60 2.35 -20.24
C LYS A 47 -2.80 2.24 -18.73
N LEU A 48 -2.35 3.24 -17.97
CA LEU A 48 -2.57 3.29 -16.52
C LEU A 48 -4.06 3.37 -16.19
N GLN A 49 -4.82 4.20 -16.90
CA GLN A 49 -6.27 4.33 -16.73
C GLN A 49 -6.96 2.98 -17.01
N ALA A 50 -6.60 2.28 -18.07
CA ALA A 50 -7.13 0.96 -18.38
C ALA A 50 -6.80 -0.08 -17.29
N MET A 51 -5.58 -0.05 -16.72
CA MET A 51 -5.20 -0.92 -15.60
C MET A 51 -6.02 -0.62 -14.34
N VAL A 52 -6.23 0.66 -14.01
CA VAL A 52 -7.05 1.09 -12.86
C VAL A 52 -8.54 0.85 -13.10
N ALA A 53 -9.00 0.76 -14.35
CA ALA A 53 -10.39 0.40 -14.65
C ALA A 53 -10.73 -1.04 -14.25
N LEU A 54 -9.73 -1.94 -14.18
CA LEU A 54 -9.94 -3.31 -13.73
C LEU A 54 -10.34 -3.34 -12.23
N PRO A 55 -11.47 -3.97 -11.86
CA PRO A 55 -11.93 -4.02 -10.47
C PRO A 55 -10.90 -4.61 -9.50
N VAL A 56 -10.16 -5.63 -9.95
CA VAL A 56 -9.10 -6.26 -9.15
C VAL A 56 -8.00 -5.28 -8.78
N THR A 57 -7.57 -4.43 -9.72
CA THR A 57 -6.56 -3.40 -9.48
C THR A 57 -7.07 -2.38 -8.46
N ARG A 58 -8.33 -1.97 -8.55
CA ARG A 58 -8.94 -1.03 -7.59
C ARG A 58 -8.98 -1.61 -6.19
N VAL A 59 -9.45 -2.86 -6.05
CA VAL A 59 -9.49 -3.54 -4.75
C VAL A 59 -8.08 -3.68 -4.19
N PHE A 60 -7.12 -4.09 -5.01
CA PHE A 60 -5.72 -4.16 -4.62
C PHE A 60 -5.18 -2.82 -4.12
N LEU A 61 -5.42 -1.72 -4.86
CA LEU A 61 -4.99 -0.38 -4.47
C LEU A 61 -5.63 0.07 -3.16
N VAL A 62 -6.95 -0.13 -2.99
CA VAL A 62 -7.65 0.21 -1.74
C VAL A 62 -7.06 -0.57 -0.56
N VAL A 63 -6.89 -1.89 -0.70
CA VAL A 63 -6.32 -2.74 0.35
C VAL A 63 -4.89 -2.30 0.69
N LEU A 64 -4.04 -2.11 -0.32
CA LEU A 64 -2.65 -1.69 -0.14
C LEU A 64 -2.56 -0.33 0.56
N ILE A 65 -3.29 0.68 0.07
CA ILE A 65 -3.24 2.04 0.60
C ILE A 65 -3.79 2.05 2.03
N SER A 66 -4.99 1.50 2.24
CA SER A 66 -5.62 1.51 3.56
C SER A 66 -4.81 0.76 4.61
N LEU A 67 -4.30 -0.43 4.29
CA LEU A 67 -3.53 -1.22 5.27
C LEU A 67 -2.14 -0.61 5.54
N SER A 68 -1.47 -0.04 4.54
CA SER A 68 -0.22 0.71 4.75
C SER A 68 -0.43 1.90 5.70
N LEU A 69 -1.51 2.66 5.50
CA LEU A 69 -1.85 3.79 6.37
C LEU A 69 -2.24 3.36 7.79
N LEU A 70 -2.98 2.26 7.94
CA LEU A 70 -3.34 1.71 9.25
C LEU A 70 -2.11 1.20 10.01
N HIS A 71 -1.16 0.56 9.31
CA HIS A 71 0.12 0.16 9.88
C HIS A 71 0.90 1.37 10.41
N TRP A 72 1.03 2.41 9.58
CA TRP A 72 1.70 3.65 9.98
C TRP A 72 1.00 4.32 11.16
N ALA A 73 -0.33 4.49 11.11
CA ALA A 73 -1.10 5.15 12.15
C ALA A 73 -1.00 4.42 13.50
N HIS A 74 -1.01 3.09 13.49
CA HIS A 74 -0.79 2.30 14.69
C HIS A 74 0.62 2.54 15.24
N ARG A 75 1.67 2.49 14.41
CA ARG A 75 3.04 2.80 14.86
C ARG A 75 3.12 4.20 15.44
N PHE A 76 2.63 5.20 14.73
CA PHE A 76 2.67 6.60 15.12
C PHE A 76 1.97 6.86 16.47
N ARG A 77 0.88 6.15 16.76
CA ARG A 77 0.18 6.27 18.05
C ARG A 77 1.00 5.72 19.23
N PHE A 78 1.81 4.70 19.02
CA PHE A 78 2.51 3.97 20.08
C PHE A 78 4.02 4.20 20.12
N THR A 79 4.55 5.04 19.23
CA THR A 79 5.89 5.63 19.29
C THR A 79 5.83 7.01 19.89
#